data_AF-A0A2N2TCB0-F1
#
_entry.id   AF-A0A2N2TCB0-F1
#
_cell.length_a   1.000
_cell.length_b   1.000
_cell.length_c   1.000
_cell.angle_alpha   90.00
_cell.angle_beta   90.00
_cell.angle_gamma   90.00
#
_symmetry.space_group_name_H-M   'P 1'
#
loop_
_entity.id
_entity.type
_entity.pdbx_description
1 polymer ?
#
loop_
_entity_poly.entity_id
_entity_poly.type
_entity_poly.pdbx_seq_one_letter_code
_entity_poly.pdbx_strand_id
1 'polypeptide(L)'
;MTTASNQDIPRKVAASQGFHWVAAGFRLYRKTPLLLSAAFGVLFGVVMALGLIPVVGGSLSELASPLMVAGFMAAYRVLDGGGELELPNFLAGVTGPAIPLMAVGAVQLLGTLLIGKIMLGMGFDPQAIVAAAQSQKDPVEMQALLNQAMPAVFTGLLLFTPLIMATWFAPALILFGGARPATALGVSLKAVARNWAAMMVNGLTLGLLLILAALVPMLLGLLVAMPVLFGSLYASYQAIFAVWADEPAPSNVVSL
;
A
#
# COMPACT_ATOMS: atom_id res chain seq x y z
N MET A 1 -10.86 -31.01 -6.51
CA MET A 1 -11.60 -29.83 -6.04
C MET A 1 -11.47 -29.79 -4.53
N THR A 2 -10.58 -28.97 -3.99
CA THR A 2 -10.38 -28.82 -2.54
C THR A 2 -11.10 -27.57 -2.09
N THR A 3 -12.23 -27.76 -1.41
CA THR A 3 -12.92 -26.74 -0.64
C THR A 3 -12.00 -26.28 0.50
N ALA A 4 -11.27 -25.19 0.29
CA ALA A 4 -10.47 -24.58 1.35
C ALA A 4 -11.41 -24.14 2.49
N SER A 5 -11.22 -24.72 3.67
CA SER A 5 -12.02 -24.46 4.86
C SER A 5 -12.07 -22.96 5.17
N ASN A 6 -13.27 -22.42 5.29
CA ASN A 6 -13.57 -21.00 5.48
C ASN A 6 -13.29 -20.49 6.92
N GLN A 7 -12.37 -21.13 7.66
CA GLN A 7 -12.13 -20.88 9.09
C GLN A 7 -10.76 -20.26 9.43
N ASP A 8 -9.83 -20.18 8.47
CA ASP A 8 -8.52 -19.57 8.71
C ASP A 8 -8.56 -18.07 8.32
N ILE A 9 -8.65 -17.18 9.30
CA ILE A 9 -8.33 -15.75 9.11
C ILE A 9 -6.87 -15.54 9.56
N PRO A 10 -5.97 -15.03 8.70
CA PRO A 10 -6.15 -14.62 7.30
C PRO A 10 -6.25 -15.82 6.33
N ARG A 11 -7.12 -15.71 5.33
CA ARG A 11 -7.32 -16.76 4.31
C ARG A 11 -6.08 -16.90 3.44
N LYS A 12 -5.80 -18.13 3.00
CA LYS A 12 -4.78 -18.39 1.97
C LYS A 12 -5.47 -18.41 0.60
N VAL A 13 -4.97 -17.63 -0.35
CA VAL A 13 -5.52 -17.55 -1.71
C VAL A 13 -4.53 -18.05 -2.76
N ALA A 14 -5.04 -18.35 -3.96
CA ALA A 14 -4.21 -18.73 -5.11
C ALA A 14 -3.39 -17.53 -5.63
N ALA A 15 -2.21 -17.80 -6.21
CA ALA A 15 -1.33 -16.76 -6.74
C ALA A 15 -2.00 -15.89 -7.82
N SER A 16 -2.89 -16.48 -8.63
CA SER A 16 -3.65 -15.77 -9.68
C SER A 16 -4.55 -14.66 -9.14
N GLN A 17 -4.94 -14.71 -7.86
CA GLN A 17 -5.72 -13.64 -7.24
C GLN A 17 -4.98 -12.31 -7.24
N GLY A 18 -3.64 -12.32 -7.23
CA GLY A 18 -2.83 -11.11 -7.34
C GLY A 18 -3.18 -10.24 -8.54
N PHE A 19 -3.37 -10.86 -9.70
CA PHE A 19 -3.77 -10.15 -10.92
C PHE A 19 -5.24 -9.70 -10.85
N HIS A 20 -6.11 -10.55 -10.30
CA HIS A 20 -7.54 -10.22 -10.15
C HIS A 20 -7.78 -9.04 -9.21
N TRP A 21 -6.94 -8.82 -8.21
CA TRP A 21 -7.04 -7.65 -7.33
C TRP A 21 -6.77 -6.35 -8.08
N VAL A 22 -5.75 -6.32 -8.96
CA VAL A 22 -5.48 -5.14 -9.80
C VAL A 22 -6.65 -4.90 -10.78
N ALA A 23 -7.16 -5.96 -11.40
CA ALA A 23 -8.32 -5.86 -12.28
C ALA A 23 -9.57 -5.36 -11.52
N ALA A 24 -9.77 -5.81 -10.27
CA ALA A 24 -10.86 -5.35 -9.41
C ALA A 24 -10.70 -3.89 -9.01
N GLY A 25 -9.49 -3.48 -8.62
CA GLY A 25 -9.17 -2.08 -8.34
C GLY A 25 -9.44 -1.18 -9.54
N PHE A 26 -9.08 -1.62 -10.75
CA PHE A 26 -9.40 -0.89 -11.98
C PHE A 26 -10.90 -0.82 -12.27
N ARG A 27 -11.66 -1.91 -12.03
CA ARG A 27 -13.12 -1.89 -12.16
C ARG A 27 -13.77 -0.90 -11.21
N LEU A 28 -13.34 -0.87 -9.94
CA LEU A 28 -13.84 0.10 -8.96
C LEU A 28 -13.46 1.53 -9.35
N TYR A 29 -12.21 1.75 -9.78
CA TYR A 29 -11.74 3.05 -10.25
C TYR A 29 -12.58 3.61 -11.39
N ARG A 30 -12.97 2.76 -12.36
CA ARG A 30 -13.79 3.17 -13.51
C ARG A 30 -15.20 3.62 -13.17
N LYS A 31 -15.70 3.38 -11.95
CA LYS A 31 -17.02 3.87 -11.53
C LYS A 31 -17.04 5.40 -11.42
N THR A 32 -15.99 6.01 -10.87
CA THR A 32 -15.89 7.46 -10.64
C THR A 32 -14.44 7.98 -10.80
N PRO A 33 -13.82 7.80 -11.99
CA PRO A 33 -12.38 8.00 -12.18
C PRO A 33 -11.92 9.43 -11.91
N LEU A 34 -12.71 10.44 -12.32
CA LEU A 34 -12.37 11.84 -12.13
C LEU A 34 -12.30 12.21 -10.64
N LEU A 35 -13.29 11.78 -9.86
CA LEU A 35 -13.33 12.06 -8.43
C LEU A 35 -12.21 11.35 -7.67
N LEU A 36 -11.94 10.08 -7.99
CA LEU A 36 -10.84 9.33 -7.37
C LEU A 36 -9.46 9.93 -7.70
N SER A 37 -9.25 10.36 -8.94
CA SER A 37 -8.01 10.99 -9.40
C SER A 37 -7.82 12.37 -8.75
N ALA A 38 -8.89 13.17 -8.69
CA ALA A 38 -8.87 14.49 -8.05
C ALA A 38 -8.63 14.37 -6.54
N ALA A 39 -9.32 13.45 -5.86
CA ALA A 39 -9.11 13.18 -4.45
C ALA A 39 -7.68 12.72 -4.18
N PHE A 40 -7.12 11.87 -5.04
CA PHE A 40 -5.72 11.44 -4.92
C PHE A 40 -4.78 12.63 -5.07
N GLY A 41 -4.94 13.43 -6.14
CA GLY A 41 -4.10 14.61 -6.37
C GLY A 41 -4.12 15.60 -5.20
N VAL A 42 -5.31 15.87 -4.63
CA VAL A 42 -5.45 16.77 -3.47
C VAL A 42 -4.80 16.17 -2.22
N LEU A 43 -5.13 14.93 -1.85
CA LEU A 43 -4.61 14.32 -0.63
C LEU A 43 -3.10 14.07 -0.70
N PHE A 44 -2.63 13.57 -1.83
CA PHE A 44 -1.21 13.40 -2.08
C PHE A 44 -0.49 14.75 -2.08
N GLY A 45 -1.08 15.79 -2.68
CA GLY A 45 -0.56 17.15 -2.64
C GLY A 45 -0.42 17.69 -1.22
N VAL A 46 -1.40 17.42 -0.33
CA VAL A 46 -1.32 17.76 1.09
C VAL A 46 -0.18 17.01 1.78
N VAL A 47 -0.07 15.70 1.57
CA VAL A 47 1.01 14.88 2.16
C VAL A 47 2.39 15.37 1.70
N MET A 48 2.54 15.70 0.41
CA MET A 48 3.77 16.28 -0.13
C MET A 48 4.05 17.67 0.44
N ALA A 49 3.04 18.53 0.57
CA ALA A 49 3.18 19.86 1.16
C ALA A 49 3.63 19.80 2.63
N LEU A 50 3.11 18.84 3.40
CA LEU A 50 3.61 18.57 4.76
C LEU A 50 5.10 18.22 4.72
N GLY A 51 5.53 17.44 3.74
CA GLY A 51 6.93 17.07 3.50
C GLY A 51 7.89 18.24 3.28
N LEU A 52 7.40 19.39 2.82
CA LEU A 52 8.22 20.58 2.54
C LEU A 52 8.59 21.37 3.80
N ILE A 53 7.95 21.10 4.94
CA ILE A 53 8.25 21.79 6.20
C ILE A 53 9.65 21.38 6.67
N PRO A 54 10.60 22.32 6.87
CA PRO A 54 11.94 21.98 7.33
C PRO A 54 11.91 21.22 8.66
N VAL A 55 12.84 20.28 8.83
CA VAL A 55 13.06 19.46 10.03
C VAL A 55 11.94 18.44 10.33
N VAL A 56 10.67 18.85 10.34
CA VAL A 56 9.54 18.00 10.77
C VAL A 56 8.70 17.46 9.62
N GLY A 57 8.80 18.03 8.42
CA GLY A 57 7.89 17.76 7.31
C GLY A 57 7.84 16.30 6.87
N GLY A 58 9.02 15.66 6.75
CA GLY A 58 9.09 14.23 6.43
C GLY A 58 8.37 13.36 7.46
N SER A 59 8.46 13.71 8.74
CA SER A 59 7.75 12.97 9.80
C SER A 59 6.23 13.17 9.72
N LEU A 60 5.77 14.39 9.44
CA LEU A 60 4.35 14.69 9.28
C LEU A 60 3.75 13.98 8.07
N SER A 61 4.47 13.95 6.95
CA SER A 61 4.08 13.21 5.74
C SER A 61 3.92 11.70 6.02
N GLU A 62 4.86 11.11 6.75
CA GLU A 62 4.82 9.69 7.10
C GLU A 62 3.66 9.36 8.06
N LEU A 63 3.39 10.24 9.02
CA LEU A 63 2.25 10.12 9.92
C LEU A 63 0.91 10.27 9.21
N ALA A 64 0.82 11.14 8.20
CA ALA A 64 -0.39 11.41 7.43
C ALA A 64 -0.71 10.30 6.39
N SER A 65 0.31 9.61 5.89
CA SER A 65 0.16 8.62 4.81
C SER A 65 -0.85 7.51 5.11
N PRO A 66 -0.85 6.85 6.30
CA PRO A 66 -1.87 5.85 6.65
C PRO A 66 -3.30 6.39 6.69
N LEU A 67 -3.49 7.69 7.00
CA LEU A 67 -4.82 8.32 7.05
C LEU A 67 -5.37 8.47 5.64
N MET A 68 -4.51 8.86 4.68
CA MET A 68 -4.87 8.89 3.27
C MET A 68 -5.24 7.49 2.77
N VAL A 69 -4.43 6.47 3.07
CA VAL A 69 -4.72 5.08 2.70
C VAL A 69 -6.08 4.64 3.26
N ALA A 70 -6.33 4.88 4.56
CA ALA A 70 -7.61 4.57 5.19
C ALA A 70 -8.79 5.30 4.52
N GLY A 71 -8.61 6.57 4.14
CA GLY A 71 -9.60 7.34 3.38
C GLY A 71 -9.97 6.70 2.04
N PHE A 72 -8.97 6.28 1.27
CA PHE A 72 -9.22 5.56 0.02
C PHE A 72 -9.89 4.20 0.25
N MET A 73 -9.51 3.47 1.30
CA MET A 73 -10.15 2.20 1.64
C MET A 73 -11.64 2.41 1.95
N ALA A 74 -12.00 3.44 2.72
CA ALA A 74 -13.39 3.79 2.97
C ALA A 74 -14.16 4.14 1.68
N ALA A 75 -13.55 4.96 0.82
CA ALA A 75 -14.11 5.32 -0.49
C ALA A 75 -14.40 4.08 -1.35
N TYR A 76 -13.45 3.15 -1.43
CA TYR A 76 -13.64 1.91 -2.18
C TYR A 76 -14.70 1.00 -1.58
N ARG A 77 -14.85 0.96 -0.25
CA ARG A 77 -15.94 0.22 0.41
C ARG A 77 -17.32 0.75 0.01
N VAL A 78 -17.48 2.07 -0.08
CA VAL A 78 -18.74 2.70 -0.53
C VAL A 78 -19.04 2.32 -1.98
N LEU A 79 -18.04 2.47 -2.87
CA LEU A 79 -18.19 2.13 -4.28
C LEU A 79 -18.47 0.65 -4.51
N ASP A 80 -17.86 -0.23 -3.73
CA ASP A 80 -18.06 -1.68 -3.81
C ASP A 80 -19.47 -2.06 -3.38
N GLY A 81 -19.99 -1.43 -2.32
CA GLY A 81 -21.39 -1.57 -1.87
C GLY A 81 -22.44 -0.91 -2.77
N GLY A 82 -22.04 -0.32 -3.91
CA GLY A 82 -22.95 0.34 -4.86
C GLY A 82 -23.42 1.74 -4.44
N GLY A 83 -22.83 2.31 -3.39
CA GLY A 83 -23.13 3.66 -2.94
C GLY A 83 -22.47 4.74 -3.81
N GLU A 84 -22.97 5.96 -3.68
CA GLU A 84 -22.38 7.14 -4.33
C GLU A 84 -21.20 7.67 -3.51
N LEU A 85 -20.12 8.02 -4.22
CA LEU A 85 -18.90 8.46 -3.57
C LEU A 85 -18.95 9.97 -3.31
N GLU A 86 -18.88 10.32 -2.04
CA GLU A 86 -18.76 11.72 -1.59
C GLU A 86 -17.35 12.03 -1.04
N LEU A 87 -16.96 13.31 -1.09
CA LEU A 87 -15.66 13.78 -0.60
C LEU A 87 -15.37 13.42 0.87
N PRO A 88 -16.34 13.48 1.81
CA PRO A 88 -16.10 13.11 3.21
C PRO A 88 -15.62 11.66 3.41
N ASN A 89 -15.93 10.75 2.48
CA ASN A 89 -15.47 9.36 2.57
C ASN A 89 -13.95 9.24 2.56
N PHE A 90 -13.26 10.12 1.83
CA PHE A 90 -11.81 10.15 1.79
C PHE A 90 -11.17 10.70 3.07
N LEU A 91 -11.95 11.36 3.93
CA LEU A 91 -11.49 11.85 5.22
C LEU A 91 -11.72 10.84 6.35
N ALA A 92 -12.22 9.64 6.05
CA ALA A 92 -12.50 8.60 7.05
C ALA A 92 -11.28 8.18 7.89
N GLY A 93 -10.05 8.33 7.37
CA GLY A 93 -8.84 8.10 8.16
C GLY A 93 -8.49 9.22 9.14
N VAL A 94 -9.03 10.42 8.94
CA VAL A 94 -8.85 11.59 9.81
C VAL A 94 -9.99 11.69 10.82
N THR A 95 -11.22 11.43 10.38
CA THR A 95 -12.42 11.46 11.23
C THR A 95 -12.62 10.16 12.00
N GLY A 96 -12.24 9.03 11.40
CA GLY A 96 -12.10 7.72 12.03
C GLY A 96 -10.64 7.46 12.42
N PRO A 97 -10.37 6.35 13.12
CA PRO A 97 -9.28 6.14 14.11
C PRO A 97 -7.90 6.79 13.81
N ALA A 98 -7.81 8.11 13.88
CA ALA A 98 -6.65 8.87 13.44
C ALA A 98 -5.41 8.57 14.29
N ILE A 99 -5.55 8.51 15.61
CA ILE A 99 -4.44 8.21 16.52
C ILE A 99 -3.87 6.80 16.25
N PRO A 100 -4.68 5.72 16.19
CA PRO A 100 -4.20 4.41 15.76
C PRO A 100 -3.53 4.39 14.38
N LEU A 101 -4.06 5.12 13.40
CA LEU A 101 -3.49 5.20 12.05
C LEU A 101 -2.15 5.95 12.03
N MET A 102 -2.05 7.08 12.74
CA MET A 102 -0.79 7.80 12.93
C MET A 102 0.25 6.93 13.65
N ALA A 103 -0.17 6.04 14.57
CA ALA A 103 0.75 5.09 15.19
C ALA A 103 1.37 4.10 14.18
N VAL A 104 0.61 3.68 13.15
CA VAL A 104 1.17 2.88 12.04
C VAL A 104 2.20 3.70 11.26
N GLY A 105 1.91 4.97 10.98
CA GLY A 105 2.84 5.89 10.31
C GLY A 105 4.10 6.11 11.14
N ALA A 106 3.98 6.22 12.46
CA ALA A 106 5.11 6.35 13.37
C ALA A 106 5.99 5.09 13.36
N VAL A 107 5.40 3.89 13.30
CA VAL A 107 6.14 2.64 13.17
C VAL A 107 6.87 2.56 11.83
N GLN A 108 6.22 2.96 10.73
CA GLN A 108 6.84 3.03 9.41
C GLN A 108 8.01 4.02 9.40
N LEU A 109 7.84 5.21 9.99
CA LEU A 109 8.87 6.24 10.14
C LEU A 109 10.08 5.73 10.91
N LEU A 110 9.85 5.24 12.14
CA LEU A 110 10.92 4.76 13.02
C LEU A 110 11.64 3.55 12.41
N GLY A 111 10.88 2.64 11.78
CA GLY A 111 11.43 1.51 11.05
C GLY A 111 12.34 1.95 9.90
N THR A 112 11.88 2.88 9.08
CA THR A 112 12.64 3.43 7.94
C THR A 112 13.91 4.15 8.40
N LEU A 113 13.82 4.96 9.46
CA LEU A 113 14.99 5.65 10.03
C LEU A 113 16.00 4.66 10.62
N LEU A 114 15.55 3.62 11.30
CA LEU A 114 16.43 2.57 11.84
C LEU A 114 17.14 1.80 10.72
N ILE A 115 16.40 1.39 9.69
CA ILE A 115 16.97 0.69 8.53
C ILE A 115 17.97 1.59 7.81
N GLY A 116 17.64 2.87 7.60
CA GLY A 116 18.55 3.85 7.02
C GLY A 116 19.84 4.00 7.81
N LYS A 117 19.79 4.05 9.14
CA LYS A 117 20.99 4.07 9.99
C LYS A 117 21.84 2.82 9.87
N ILE A 118 21.21 1.64 9.80
CA ILE A 118 21.93 0.38 9.58
C ILE A 118 22.64 0.39 8.23
N MET A 119 21.94 0.80 7.16
CA MET A 119 22.50 0.90 5.81
C MET A 119 23.67 1.90 5.74
N LEU A 120 23.52 3.08 6.36
CA LEU A 120 24.59 4.08 6.50
C LEU A 120 25.83 3.48 7.18
N GLY A 121 25.64 2.76 8.30
CA GLY A 121 26.73 2.09 9.00
C GLY A 121 27.42 0.98 8.19
N MET A 122 26.75 0.46 7.17
CA MET A 122 27.29 -0.53 6.22
C MET A 122 27.89 0.12 4.95
N GLY A 123 28.01 1.45 4.90
CA GLY A 123 28.63 2.17 3.79
C GLY A 123 27.68 2.63 2.69
N PHE A 124 26.36 2.49 2.86
CA PHE A 124 25.39 3.09 1.94
C PHE A 124 25.08 4.52 2.37
N ASP A 125 25.71 5.50 1.71
CA ASP A 125 25.41 6.92 1.87
C ASP A 125 24.64 7.46 0.65
N PRO A 126 23.32 7.72 0.78
CA PRO A 126 22.52 8.30 -0.29
C PRO A 126 23.04 9.65 -0.79
N GLN A 127 23.62 10.47 0.09
CA GLN A 127 24.12 11.80 -0.27
C GLN A 127 25.40 11.67 -1.10
N ALA A 128 26.29 10.75 -0.71
CA ALA A 128 27.49 10.43 -1.48
C ALA A 128 27.14 9.86 -2.87
N ILE A 129 26.10 9.02 -2.98
CA ILE A 129 25.64 8.46 -4.26
C ILE A 129 25.09 9.58 -5.17
N VAL A 130 24.25 10.46 -4.64
CA VAL A 130 23.68 11.58 -5.41
C VAL A 130 24.79 12.54 -5.86
N ALA A 131 25.70 12.90 -4.96
CA ALA A 131 26.85 13.73 -5.27
C ALA A 131 27.73 13.09 -6.36
N ALA A 132 28.01 11.79 -6.23
CA ALA A 132 28.76 11.03 -7.23
C ALA A 132 28.08 11.04 -8.61
N ALA A 133 26.76 10.85 -8.66
CA ALA A 133 25.98 10.85 -9.89
C ALA A 133 25.96 12.23 -10.58
N GLN A 134 25.91 13.32 -9.80
CA GLN A 134 25.98 14.68 -10.32
C GLN A 134 27.37 15.07 -10.81
N SER A 135 28.42 14.54 -10.17
CA SER A 135 29.81 14.85 -10.51
C SER A 135 30.37 14.11 -11.75
N GLN A 136 29.55 13.32 -12.47
CA GLN A 136 30.00 12.47 -13.59
C GLN A 136 31.32 11.73 -13.29
N LYS A 137 31.43 11.14 -12.08
CA LYS A 137 32.61 10.36 -11.71
C LYS A 137 32.92 9.30 -12.76
N ASP A 138 34.21 8.98 -12.88
CA ASP A 138 34.70 7.90 -13.74
C ASP A 138 33.85 6.63 -13.50
N PRO A 139 33.33 5.98 -14.56
CA PRO A 139 32.53 4.76 -14.44
C PRO A 139 33.12 3.71 -13.49
N VAL A 140 34.46 3.65 -13.38
CA VAL A 140 35.16 2.73 -12.48
C VAL A 140 34.94 3.08 -11.00
N GLU A 141 35.00 4.37 -10.64
CA GLU A 141 34.75 4.83 -9.27
C GLU A 141 33.28 4.67 -8.87
N MET A 142 32.37 4.94 -9.80
CA MET A 142 30.94 4.71 -9.59
C MET A 142 30.66 3.23 -9.34
N GLN A 143 31.27 2.33 -10.11
CA GLN A 143 31.08 0.90 -9.92
C GLN A 143 31.66 0.39 -8.61
N ALA A 144 32.81 0.92 -8.16
CA ALA A 144 33.37 0.61 -6.86
C ALA A 144 32.44 1.05 -5.70
N LEU A 145 31.87 2.25 -5.81
CA LEU A 145 30.92 2.79 -4.83
C LEU A 145 29.63 1.94 -4.77
N LEU A 146 29.09 1.54 -5.92
CA LEU A 146 27.92 0.67 -6.00
C LEU A 146 28.21 -0.72 -5.41
N ASN A 147 29.36 -1.31 -5.70
CA ASN A 147 29.75 -2.61 -5.13
C ASN A 147 29.91 -2.54 -3.61
N GLN A 148 30.43 -1.43 -3.08
CA GLN A 148 30.52 -1.21 -1.63
C GLN A 148 29.13 -1.04 -0.99
N ALA A 149 28.20 -0.41 -1.68
CA ALA A 149 26.83 -0.22 -1.24
C ALA A 149 25.96 -1.51 -1.32
N MET A 150 26.33 -2.49 -2.14
CA MET A 150 25.49 -3.68 -2.39
C MET A 150 25.09 -4.47 -1.13
N PRO A 151 26.00 -4.79 -0.17
CA PRO A 151 25.61 -5.48 1.06
C PRO A 151 24.58 -4.70 1.88
N ALA A 152 24.71 -3.38 1.93
CA ALA A 152 23.78 -2.50 2.62
C ALA A 152 22.42 -2.46 1.90
N VAL A 153 22.39 -2.44 0.56
CA VAL A 153 21.16 -2.50 -0.24
C VAL A 153 20.40 -3.81 0.01
N PHE A 154 21.09 -4.96 -0.01
CA PHE A 154 20.45 -6.25 0.31
C PHE A 154 19.96 -6.32 1.75
N THR A 155 20.70 -5.76 2.70
CA THR A 155 20.27 -5.65 4.09
C THR A 155 19.03 -4.77 4.20
N GLY A 156 19.01 -3.63 3.52
CA GLY A 156 17.84 -2.77 3.39
C GLY A 156 16.64 -3.53 2.85
N LEU A 157 16.80 -4.24 1.73
CA LEU A 157 15.73 -5.05 1.14
C LEU A 157 15.17 -6.08 2.13
N LEU A 158 16.05 -6.78 2.84
CA LEU A 158 15.66 -7.78 3.83
C LEU A 158 14.87 -7.16 5.00
N LEU A 159 15.22 -5.96 5.46
CA LEU A 159 14.58 -5.29 6.59
C LEU A 159 13.32 -4.50 6.20
N PHE A 160 13.30 -3.89 5.01
CA PHE A 160 12.12 -3.18 4.49
C PHE A 160 10.99 -4.16 4.17
N THR A 161 11.31 -5.38 3.73
CA THR A 161 10.31 -6.40 3.42
C THR A 161 9.32 -6.63 4.57
N PRO A 162 9.73 -7.05 5.79
CA PRO A 162 8.80 -7.25 6.90
C PRO A 162 8.13 -5.95 7.37
N LEU A 163 8.80 -4.80 7.25
CA LEU A 163 8.20 -3.50 7.58
C LEU A 163 7.02 -3.20 6.66
N ILE A 164 7.21 -3.30 5.34
CA ILE A 164 6.16 -3.12 4.33
C ILE A 164 5.05 -4.14 4.55
N MET A 165 5.39 -5.41 4.77
CA MET A 165 4.40 -6.46 5.05
C MET A 165 3.55 -6.15 6.28
N ALA A 166 4.15 -5.60 7.34
CA ALA A 166 3.44 -5.23 8.56
C ALA A 166 2.51 -4.03 8.35
N THR A 167 2.88 -3.05 7.53
CA THR A 167 2.08 -1.84 7.33
C THR A 167 1.07 -1.95 6.18
N TRP A 168 1.23 -2.91 5.26
CA TRP A 168 0.42 -3.07 4.06
C TRP A 168 -1.10 -3.07 4.31
N PHE A 169 -1.57 -3.92 5.23
CA PHE A 169 -3.00 -4.04 5.58
C PHE A 169 -3.37 -3.36 6.90
N ALA A 170 -2.40 -2.84 7.66
CA ALA A 170 -2.65 -2.28 8.98
C ALA A 170 -3.69 -1.14 8.99
N PRO A 171 -3.67 -0.17 8.05
CA PRO A 171 -4.68 0.89 8.01
C PRO A 171 -6.10 0.35 7.86
N ALA A 172 -6.29 -0.67 7.01
CA ALA A 172 -7.60 -1.28 6.76
C ALA A 172 -8.08 -2.11 7.95
N LEU A 173 -7.18 -2.87 8.58
CA LEU A 173 -7.48 -3.65 9.78
C LEU A 173 -7.88 -2.76 10.96
N ILE A 174 -7.27 -1.58 11.08
CA ILE A 174 -7.64 -0.56 12.07
C ILE A 174 -9.00 0.05 11.72
N LEU A 175 -9.15 0.54 10.48
CA LEU A 175 -10.34 1.27 10.05
C LEU A 175 -11.60 0.41 10.07
N PHE A 176 -11.54 -0.80 9.53
CA PHE A 176 -12.70 -1.68 9.38
C PHE A 176 -12.84 -2.68 10.52
N GLY A 177 -11.72 -3.16 11.07
CA GLY A 177 -11.70 -4.17 12.13
C GLY A 177 -11.56 -3.61 13.54
N GLY A 178 -11.33 -2.30 13.71
CA GLY A 178 -11.10 -1.70 15.02
C GLY A 178 -9.86 -2.22 15.75
N ALA A 179 -8.93 -2.84 15.03
CA ALA A 179 -7.75 -3.47 15.61
C ALA A 179 -6.83 -2.44 16.28
N ARG A 180 -6.19 -2.83 17.39
CA ARG A 180 -5.11 -2.03 17.99
C ARG A 180 -3.88 -2.03 17.05
N PRO A 181 -3.08 -0.95 16.98
CA PRO A 181 -1.98 -0.86 16.02
C PRO A 181 -1.02 -2.05 16.03
N ALA A 182 -0.56 -2.49 17.21
CA ALA A 182 0.34 -3.64 17.32
C ALA A 182 -0.28 -4.94 16.77
N THR A 183 -1.56 -5.17 17.04
CA THR A 183 -2.31 -6.32 16.51
C THR A 183 -2.46 -6.22 15.01
N ALA A 184 -2.81 -5.05 14.47
CA ALA A 184 -2.96 -4.81 13.04
C ALA A 184 -1.65 -5.08 12.28
N LEU A 185 -0.52 -4.60 12.80
CA LEU A 185 0.80 -4.83 12.21
C LEU A 185 1.17 -6.32 12.17
N GLY A 186 0.98 -7.04 13.29
CA GLY A 186 1.27 -8.47 13.36
C GLY A 186 0.36 -9.32 12.47
N VAL A 187 -0.93 -8.97 12.40
CA VAL A 187 -1.90 -9.65 11.52
C VAL A 187 -1.58 -9.39 10.05
N SER A 188 -1.23 -8.14 9.68
CA SER A 188 -0.82 -7.80 8.32
C SER A 188 0.44 -8.59 7.91
N LEU A 189 1.47 -8.60 8.75
CA LEU A 189 2.70 -9.35 8.50
C LEU A 189 2.40 -10.83 8.22
N LYS A 190 1.61 -11.48 9.08
CA LYS A 190 1.20 -12.88 8.94
C LYS A 190 0.38 -13.11 7.67
N ALA A 191 -0.52 -12.19 7.35
CA ALA A 191 -1.39 -12.28 6.17
C ALA A 191 -0.61 -12.18 4.86
N VAL A 192 0.32 -11.22 4.76
CA VAL A 192 1.19 -11.06 3.59
C VAL A 192 2.13 -12.25 3.46
N ALA A 193 2.73 -12.73 4.57
CA ALA A 193 3.59 -13.91 4.56
C ALA A 193 2.86 -15.18 4.09
N ARG A 194 1.62 -15.40 4.57
CA ARG A 194 0.78 -16.53 4.18
C ARG A 194 0.36 -16.48 2.72
N ASN A 195 0.26 -15.28 2.14
CA ASN A 195 -0.19 -15.02 0.76
C ASN A 195 0.92 -14.49 -0.15
N TRP A 196 2.18 -14.78 0.15
CA TRP A 196 3.33 -14.19 -0.56
C TRP A 196 3.25 -14.36 -2.09
N ALA A 197 2.77 -15.50 -2.59
CA ALA A 197 2.69 -15.75 -4.02
C ALA A 197 1.66 -14.84 -4.72
N ALA A 198 0.48 -14.65 -4.10
CA ALA A 198 -0.53 -13.72 -4.62
C ALA A 198 -0.08 -12.27 -4.49
N MET A 199 0.61 -11.93 -3.39
CA MET A 199 1.21 -10.62 -3.18
C MET A 199 2.30 -10.31 -4.20
N MET A 200 3.12 -11.30 -4.58
CA MET A 200 4.14 -11.16 -5.63
C MET A 200 3.50 -10.89 -6.99
N VAL A 201 2.47 -11.66 -7.38
CA VAL A 201 1.74 -11.42 -8.64
C VAL A 201 1.09 -10.03 -8.64
N ASN A 202 0.48 -9.62 -7.53
CA ASN A 202 -0.07 -8.27 -7.38
C ASN A 202 1.01 -7.20 -7.52
N GLY A 203 2.15 -7.36 -6.84
CA GLY A 203 3.29 -6.44 -6.91
C GLY A 203 3.87 -6.32 -8.30
N LEU A 204 4.03 -7.43 -9.03
CA LEU A 204 4.50 -7.42 -10.43
C LEU A 204 3.49 -6.72 -11.35
N THR A 205 2.20 -7.00 -11.18
CA THR A 205 1.13 -6.41 -12.00
C THR A 205 1.01 -4.90 -11.75
N LEU A 206 1.03 -4.47 -10.48
CA LEU A 206 1.04 -3.06 -10.10
C LEU A 206 2.35 -2.37 -10.51
N GLY A 207 3.49 -3.05 -10.41
CA GLY A 207 4.78 -2.55 -10.85
C GLY A 207 4.77 -2.23 -12.34
N LEU A 208 4.25 -3.13 -13.17
CA LEU A 208 4.08 -2.87 -14.60
C LEU A 208 3.15 -1.68 -14.85
N LEU A 209 2.02 -1.60 -14.15
CA LEU A 209 1.09 -0.47 -14.25
C LEU A 209 1.77 0.87 -13.88
N LEU A 210 2.55 0.89 -12.80
CA LEU A 210 3.27 2.08 -12.34
C LEU A 210 4.37 2.49 -13.31
N ILE A 211 5.11 1.54 -13.89
CA ILE A 211 6.11 1.83 -14.92
C ILE A 211 5.45 2.48 -16.13
N LEU A 212 4.35 1.90 -16.65
CA LEU A 212 3.61 2.46 -17.78
C LEU A 212 3.03 3.85 -17.46
N ALA A 213 2.52 4.03 -16.24
CA ALA A 213 2.02 5.31 -15.77
C ALA A 213 3.12 6.39 -15.66
N ALA A 214 4.33 6.01 -15.25
CA ALA A 214 5.47 6.92 -15.15
C ALA A 214 5.99 7.40 -16.52
N LEU A 215 5.69 6.68 -17.61
CA LEU A 215 6.00 7.13 -18.99
C LEU A 215 5.13 8.31 -19.44
N VAL A 216 4.01 8.59 -18.76
CA VAL A 216 3.16 9.74 -19.05
C VAL A 216 3.84 11.02 -18.54
N PRO A 217 3.98 12.08 -19.37
CA PRO A 217 4.63 13.33 -18.97
C PRO A 217 4.05 13.92 -17.68
N MET A 218 4.92 14.62 -16.93
CA MET A 218 4.58 15.23 -15.63
C MET A 218 4.04 14.24 -14.59
N LEU A 219 4.28 12.93 -14.77
CA LEU A 219 3.77 11.86 -13.90
C LEU A 219 2.24 11.82 -13.81
N LEU A 220 1.52 12.36 -14.80
CA LEU A 220 0.05 12.38 -14.79
C LEU A 220 -0.56 10.98 -14.78
N GLY A 221 0.16 9.96 -15.27
CA GLY A 221 -0.27 8.58 -15.17
C GLY A 221 -0.41 8.10 -13.72
N LEU A 222 0.31 8.68 -12.76
CA LEU A 222 0.16 8.34 -11.33
C LEU A 222 -1.20 8.74 -10.77
N LEU A 223 -1.85 9.77 -11.33
CA LEU A 223 -3.21 10.16 -10.95
C LEU A 223 -4.23 9.04 -11.22
N VAL A 224 -3.90 8.11 -12.12
CA VAL A 224 -4.71 6.92 -12.43
C VAL A 224 -4.17 5.70 -11.69
N ALA A 225 -2.86 5.45 -11.75
CA ALA A 225 -2.26 4.24 -11.22
C ALA A 225 -2.36 4.13 -9.69
N MET A 226 -2.26 5.24 -8.95
CA MET A 226 -2.34 5.23 -7.49
C MET A 226 -3.75 4.91 -6.96
N PRO A 227 -4.83 5.52 -7.49
CA PRO A 227 -6.18 5.03 -7.20
C PRO A 227 -6.36 3.54 -7.50
N VAL A 228 -5.88 3.05 -8.66
CA VAL A 228 -5.96 1.62 -8.98
C VAL A 228 -5.20 0.76 -7.98
N LEU A 229 -4.04 1.22 -7.50
CA LEU A 229 -3.28 0.57 -6.43
C LEU A 229 -4.10 0.49 -5.14
N PHE A 230 -4.73 1.58 -4.71
CA PHE A 230 -5.59 1.58 -3.53
C PHE A 230 -6.83 0.68 -3.71
N GLY A 231 -7.40 0.64 -4.91
CA GLY A 231 -8.48 -0.29 -5.24
C GLY A 231 -8.01 -1.75 -5.19
N SER A 232 -6.79 -2.05 -5.64
CA SER A 232 -6.19 -3.39 -5.51
C SER A 232 -5.91 -3.75 -4.04
N LEU A 233 -5.43 -2.79 -3.25
CA LEU A 233 -5.27 -2.95 -1.81
C LEU A 233 -6.61 -3.27 -1.13
N TYR A 234 -7.68 -2.57 -1.49
CA TYR A 234 -9.04 -2.85 -1.04
C TYR A 234 -9.50 -4.26 -1.43
N ALA A 235 -9.37 -4.64 -2.70
CA ALA A 235 -9.78 -5.96 -3.18
C ALA A 235 -8.99 -7.10 -2.52
N SER A 236 -7.68 -6.92 -2.35
CA SER A 236 -6.83 -7.91 -1.66
C SER A 236 -7.15 -8.02 -0.17
N TYR A 237 -7.45 -6.91 0.50
CA TYR A 237 -7.94 -6.91 1.88
C TYR A 237 -9.24 -7.72 1.99
N GLN A 238 -10.23 -7.45 1.13
CA GLN A 238 -11.49 -8.19 1.12
C GLN A 238 -11.25 -9.68 0.88
N ALA A 239 -10.43 -10.06 -0.10
CA ALA A 239 -10.17 -11.46 -0.40
C ALA A 239 -9.47 -12.23 0.74
N ILE A 240 -8.62 -11.56 1.52
CA ILE A 240 -7.83 -12.19 2.58
C ILE A 240 -8.55 -12.17 3.94
N PHE A 241 -9.33 -11.13 4.22
CA PHE A 241 -9.92 -10.88 5.54
C PHE A 241 -11.45 -10.94 5.57
N ALA A 242 -12.14 -10.80 4.44
CA ALA A 242 -13.59 -10.88 4.43
C ALA A 242 -14.06 -12.34 4.45
N VAL A 243 -14.98 -12.61 5.37
CA VAL A 243 -15.96 -13.68 5.24
C VAL A 243 -16.82 -13.29 4.04
N TRP A 244 -16.87 -14.12 3.00
CA TRP A 244 -17.73 -13.85 1.84
C TRP A 244 -19.17 -13.76 2.36
N ALA A 245 -19.74 -12.56 2.37
CA ALA A 245 -21.19 -12.39 2.41
C ALA A 245 -21.69 -12.79 1.03
N ASP A 246 -21.94 -14.09 0.88
CA ASP A 246 -22.74 -14.70 -0.20
C ASP A 246 -22.79 -16.22 0.09
N GLU A 247 -23.72 -16.61 0.96
CA GLU A 247 -24.45 -17.85 0.69
C GLU A 247 -25.47 -17.51 -0.39
N PRO A 248 -25.35 -18.02 -1.62
CA PRO A 248 -26.49 -18.03 -2.50
C PRO A 248 -27.48 -19.03 -1.91
N ALA A 249 -28.68 -18.58 -1.52
CA ALA A 249 -29.78 -19.52 -1.37
C ALA A 249 -30.11 -20.05 -2.79
N PRO A 250 -29.91 -21.35 -3.10
CA PRO A 250 -30.51 -21.91 -4.29
C PRO A 250 -32.03 -21.80 -4.16
N SER A 251 -32.62 -21.21 -5.20
CA SER A 251 -34.05 -21.12 -5.45
C SER A 251 -34.73 -22.49 -5.34
N ASN A 252 -35.73 -22.61 -4.49
CA ASN A 252 -36.78 -23.60 -4.65
C ASN A 252 -38.09 -22.88 -4.99
N VAL A 253 -38.33 -22.71 -6.29
CA VAL A 253 -39.68 -22.67 -6.82
C VAL A 253 -40.13 -24.13 -6.95
N VAL A 254 -41.09 -24.56 -6.14
CA VAL A 254 -42.12 -25.51 -6.59
C VAL A 254 -43.45 -25.05 -6.00
N SER A 255 -44.29 -24.60 -6.93
CA SER A 255 -45.73 -24.47 -6.82
C SER A 255 -46.40 -25.74 -6.30
N LEU A 256 -47.22 -25.62 -5.25
CA LEU A 256 -48.51 -26.30 -5.09
C LEU A 256 -49.43 -25.42 -4.25
#